data_AF-A0AAV6XQA3-F1
#
_entry.id   AF-A0AAV6XQA3-F1
#
_cell.length_a   1.000
_cell.length_b   1.000
_cell.length_c   1.000
_cell.angle_alpha   90.00
_cell.angle_beta   90.00
_cell.angle_gamma   90.00
#
_symmetry.space_group_name_H-M   'P 1'
#
loop_
_entity.id
_entity.type
_entity.pdbx_description
1 polymer ?
#
loop_
_entity_poly.entity_id
_entity_poly.type
_entity_poly.pdbx_seq_one_letter_code
_entity_poly.pdbx_strand_id
1 'polypeptide(L)'
;MMIILIFTAPLIVVRRAKMVNQAFTVDLKKPLVFQVGHLGEAYEEWVHQPIVTNETPRFFENNLLEFLTRTAWWVIPLIWLPVACWFVSLSVEVGLPPHNLAASVVAGVFVWTLLEYSLHRFLFHIKPRGYWGNTFHYLMHGCHHKHPMDGLRLVFPPAAAAILAVPLWNLVKLLASESYSPALFGGGLLGYVIYDCTHYYLHHGKPLKGVTHGLKRYHMNHHYRIQDKGFGITSPFWDTIFGTKMVAQGFTVDLDKPLVFQVGHLGESYQEWVHQPIVSKEGPRFFESDFWEFLTRNEWWVIPLIWLPVVCWFLSRSIVLGHTVPEVALMTAFGILIWTLLEYTLHRFLFHIKTKSYWGNTLHYLLHGCHHKHPMDGLRLVFPPTATAILLFPFWNLIKVFSTPSTTPGLFAGGLLGYVMYDVTHYYLHHGQPTSEVPKNLKKYHLNHHFRVQTKGFGITSSLWDKVFGTLPPSKPAEKSR
;
A
#
# COMPACT_ATOMS: atom_id res chain seq x y z
N MET A 1 -28.79 21.35 48.68
CA MET A 1 -27.69 22.17 49.22
C MET A 1 -26.44 21.78 48.41
N MET A 2 -26.16 22.42 47.26
CA MET A 2 -25.30 23.62 47.08
C MET A 2 -23.82 23.27 47.44
N ILE A 3 -22.74 23.41 46.65
CA ILE A 3 -22.21 24.36 45.62
C ILE A 3 -20.96 23.65 44.99
N ILE A 4 -20.63 23.58 43.69
CA ILE A 4 -20.29 24.55 42.61
C ILE A 4 -18.82 25.11 42.60
N LEU A 5 -18.12 24.88 41.47
CA LEU A 5 -17.14 25.69 40.69
C LEU A 5 -15.88 26.39 41.31
N ILE A 6 -14.72 26.10 40.67
CA ILE A 6 -13.66 26.98 40.07
C ILE A 6 -13.04 28.14 40.90
N PHE A 7 -11.68 28.24 40.95
CA PHE A 7 -10.82 29.36 40.45
C PHE A 7 -9.35 29.35 40.98
N THR A 8 -8.40 29.17 40.04
CA THR A 8 -7.12 29.91 39.77
C THR A 8 -5.91 30.05 40.73
N ALA A 9 -4.74 29.87 40.07
CA ALA A 9 -3.45 30.62 40.13
C ALA A 9 -2.32 30.13 41.08
N PRO A 10 -1.01 30.45 40.85
CA PRO A 10 -0.32 30.94 39.65
C PRO A 10 0.99 30.17 39.27
N LEU A 11 1.49 30.43 38.05
CA LEU A 11 2.84 30.09 37.59
C LEU A 11 3.93 30.80 38.43
N ILE A 12 4.91 30.04 38.93
CA ILE A 12 6.21 30.58 39.34
C ILE A 12 7.22 30.32 38.22
N VAL A 13 7.62 31.41 37.58
CA VAL A 13 8.69 31.48 36.58
C VAL A 13 10.03 31.33 37.30
N VAL A 14 10.66 30.16 37.18
CA VAL A 14 12.11 30.05 37.45
C VAL A 14 12.83 30.45 36.16
N ARG A 15 13.34 31.68 36.13
CA ARG A 15 14.32 32.15 35.16
C ARG A 15 15.58 31.29 35.23
N ARG A 16 15.70 30.26 34.38
CA ARG A 16 17.02 29.91 33.83
C ARG A 16 17.28 30.88 32.70
N ALA A 17 18.28 31.73 32.88
CA ALA A 17 18.83 32.55 31.83
C ALA A 17 19.15 31.66 30.61
N LYS A 18 18.33 31.75 29.57
CA LYS A 18 18.75 31.37 28.23
C LYS A 18 19.86 32.35 27.87
N MET A 19 21.12 31.88 27.93
CA MET A 19 22.13 32.45 27.04
C MET A 19 21.55 32.37 25.64
N VAL A 20 21.33 33.53 25.04
CA VAL A 20 20.97 33.66 23.62
C VAL A 20 22.23 33.26 22.84
N ASN A 21 22.45 31.95 22.68
CA ASN A 21 23.32 31.48 21.61
C ASN A 21 22.52 31.71 20.33
N GLN A 22 22.93 32.71 19.54
CA GLN A 22 22.50 32.78 18.14
C GLN A 22 22.72 31.39 17.53
N ALA A 23 21.66 30.78 17.02
CA ALA A 23 21.79 29.52 16.28
C ALA A 23 22.70 29.79 15.08
N PHE A 24 23.86 29.13 15.05
CA PHE A 24 24.79 29.24 13.93
C PHE A 24 24.04 28.92 12.63
N THR A 25 24.14 29.79 11.63
CA THR A 25 23.49 29.61 10.33
C THR A 25 24.56 29.40 9.26
N VAL A 26 24.39 28.38 8.43
CA VAL A 26 25.32 28.08 7.33
C VAL A 26 25.13 29.08 6.20
N ASP A 27 26.23 29.71 5.76
CA ASP A 27 26.29 30.55 4.57
C ASP A 27 26.68 29.70 3.35
N LEU A 28 25.70 29.44 2.48
CA LEU A 28 25.87 28.62 1.27
C LEU A 28 26.79 29.27 0.23
N LYS A 29 27.11 30.56 0.36
CA LYS A 29 28.06 31.26 -0.53
C LYS A 29 29.51 31.06 -0.10
N LYS A 30 29.74 30.46 1.07
CA LYS A 30 31.08 30.19 1.62
C LYS A 30 31.35 28.68 1.68
N PRO A 31 32.62 28.26 1.79
CA PRO A 31 32.98 26.85 1.91
C PRO A 31 32.31 26.14 3.10
N LEU A 32 31.66 25.02 2.83
CA LEU A 32 30.71 24.40 3.77
C LEU A 32 31.34 23.51 4.85
N VAL A 33 32.46 22.84 4.57
CA VAL A 33 32.95 21.71 5.40
C VAL A 33 33.25 22.12 6.84
N PHE A 34 33.81 23.32 7.06
CA PHE A 34 34.11 23.82 8.40
C PHE A 34 32.97 24.66 9.02
N GLN A 35 31.89 24.92 8.26
CA GLN A 35 30.69 25.56 8.80
C GLN A 35 29.79 24.53 9.50
N VAL A 36 29.58 23.36 8.89
CA VAL A 36 28.57 22.38 9.34
C VAL A 36 28.81 21.84 10.75
N GLY A 37 30.06 21.79 11.20
CA GLY A 37 30.40 21.37 12.57
C GLY A 37 29.85 22.31 13.64
N HIS A 38 29.67 23.60 13.33
CA HIS A 38 29.16 24.60 14.28
C HIS A 38 27.65 24.49 14.52
N LEU A 39 26.92 23.70 13.73
CA LEU A 39 25.47 23.49 13.89
C LEU A 39 25.10 22.71 15.16
N GLY A 40 26.05 21.96 15.74
CA GLY A 40 25.79 21.15 16.93
C GLY A 40 24.61 20.20 16.73
N GLU A 41 23.64 20.23 17.66
CA GLU A 41 22.43 19.38 17.63
C GLU A 41 21.48 19.70 16.46
N ALA A 42 21.54 20.92 15.89
CA ALA A 42 20.70 21.30 14.75
C ALA A 42 21.16 20.68 13.42
N TYR A 43 22.35 20.06 13.40
CA TYR A 43 22.92 19.46 12.20
C TYR A 43 22.03 18.38 11.58
N GLU A 44 21.48 17.50 12.42
CA GLU A 44 20.70 16.34 11.96
C GLU A 44 19.47 16.77 11.17
N GLU A 45 18.74 17.78 11.66
CA GLU A 45 17.60 18.33 10.94
C GLU A 45 18.05 19.10 9.69
N TRP A 46 19.13 19.89 9.80
CA TRP A 46 19.63 20.72 8.70
C TRP A 46 20.13 19.91 7.50
N VAL A 47 20.89 18.82 7.73
CA VAL A 47 21.52 18.03 6.66
C VAL A 47 20.48 17.27 5.83
N HIS A 48 19.38 16.89 6.48
CA HIS A 48 18.27 16.12 5.93
C HIS A 48 17.18 16.97 5.26
N GLN A 49 17.39 18.29 5.16
CA GLN A 49 16.54 19.19 4.39
C GLN A 49 17.20 19.47 3.02
N PRO A 50 16.85 18.72 1.96
CA PRO A 50 17.54 18.78 0.68
C PRO A 50 17.34 20.12 -0.03
N ILE A 51 18.40 20.61 -0.66
CA ILE A 51 18.41 21.75 -1.57
C ILE A 51 18.44 21.19 -3.00
N VAL A 52 17.32 21.33 -3.72
CA VAL A 52 17.16 20.76 -5.06
C VAL A 52 17.65 21.75 -6.11
N THR A 53 18.95 21.73 -6.37
CA THR A 53 19.62 22.57 -7.39
C THR A 53 20.73 21.78 -8.07
N ASN A 54 21.04 22.12 -9.32
CA ASN A 54 22.21 21.59 -10.04
C ASN A 54 23.51 22.35 -9.71
N GLU A 55 23.45 23.35 -8.84
CA GLU A 55 24.62 24.10 -8.41
C GLU A 55 25.48 23.25 -7.45
N THR A 56 26.78 23.18 -7.73
CA THR A 56 27.78 22.48 -6.93
C THR A 56 28.31 23.45 -5.85
N PRO A 57 27.90 23.32 -4.57
CA PRO A 57 28.39 24.21 -3.52
C PRO A 57 29.90 24.06 -3.31
N ARG A 58 30.55 25.07 -2.74
CA ARG A 58 31.99 24.98 -2.44
C ARG A 58 32.20 24.31 -1.08
N PHE A 59 33.11 23.34 -0.98
CA PHE A 59 33.41 22.61 0.26
C PHE A 59 34.62 23.20 0.98
N PHE A 60 35.68 23.51 0.23
CA PHE A 60 36.94 24.03 0.77
C PHE A 60 37.35 25.35 0.13
N GLU A 61 38.01 26.22 0.89
CA GLU A 61 38.66 27.42 0.33
C GLU A 61 39.81 27.02 -0.61
N ASN A 62 40.59 26.01 -0.23
CA ASN A 62 41.70 25.50 -1.00
C ASN A 62 41.24 24.79 -2.30
N ASN A 63 41.77 25.22 -3.45
CA ASN A 63 41.37 24.70 -4.77
C ASN A 63 41.71 23.21 -4.96
N LEU A 64 42.83 22.73 -4.41
CA LEU A 64 43.23 21.33 -4.53
C LEU A 64 42.28 20.44 -3.72
N LEU A 65 41.98 20.82 -2.47
CA LEU A 65 41.00 20.09 -1.65
C LEU A 65 39.62 20.09 -2.30
N GLU A 66 39.19 21.24 -2.84
CA GLU A 66 37.93 21.34 -3.56
C GLU A 66 37.88 20.41 -4.78
N PHE A 67 38.95 20.36 -5.57
CA PHE A 67 39.08 19.44 -6.71
C PHE A 67 38.94 17.98 -6.28
N LEU A 68 39.59 17.58 -5.18
CA LEU A 68 39.53 16.22 -4.65
C LEU A 68 38.13 15.80 -4.15
N THR A 69 37.23 16.75 -3.88
CA THR A 69 35.84 16.44 -3.52
C THR A 69 34.95 16.13 -4.71
N ARG A 70 35.39 16.38 -5.94
CA ARG A 70 34.57 16.28 -7.14
C ARG A 70 34.92 15.02 -7.92
N THR A 71 33.99 14.08 -7.96
CA THR A 71 34.14 12.80 -8.66
C THR A 71 33.01 12.62 -9.66
N ALA A 72 33.33 12.58 -10.95
CA ALA A 72 32.35 12.24 -11.98
C ALA A 72 32.02 10.75 -11.94
N TRP A 73 30.76 10.38 -12.24
CA TRP A 73 30.28 9.00 -12.12
C TRP A 73 31.12 7.96 -12.88
N TRP A 74 31.64 8.32 -14.07
CA TRP A 74 32.42 7.42 -14.92
C TRP A 74 33.83 7.14 -14.36
N VAL A 75 34.30 7.92 -13.39
CA VAL A 75 35.59 7.68 -12.70
C VAL A 75 35.54 6.36 -11.93
N ILE A 76 34.38 5.99 -11.38
CA ILE A 76 34.21 4.77 -10.59
C ILE A 76 34.49 3.51 -11.42
N PRO A 77 33.78 3.24 -12.53
CA PRO A 77 34.08 2.06 -13.35
C PRO A 77 35.47 2.14 -13.98
N LEU A 78 35.95 3.33 -14.37
CA LEU A 78 37.27 3.50 -14.97
C LEU A 78 38.41 3.04 -14.07
N ILE A 79 38.34 3.37 -12.77
CA ILE A 79 39.39 2.99 -11.80
C ILE A 79 39.17 1.58 -11.28
N TRP A 80 37.95 1.25 -10.87
CA TRP A 80 37.72 0.06 -10.04
C TRP A 80 37.43 -1.20 -10.84
N LEU A 81 36.95 -1.13 -12.10
CA LEU A 81 36.82 -2.34 -12.92
C LEU A 81 38.18 -2.96 -13.25
N PRO A 82 39.21 -2.21 -13.69
CA PRO A 82 40.54 -2.78 -13.89
C PRO A 82 41.11 -3.41 -12.61
N VAL A 83 40.93 -2.76 -11.45
CA VAL A 83 41.38 -3.30 -10.15
C VAL A 83 40.63 -4.59 -9.81
N ALA A 84 39.30 -4.63 -10.00
CA ALA A 84 38.51 -5.85 -9.81
C ALA A 84 38.97 -6.98 -10.74
N CYS A 85 39.21 -6.69 -12.02
CA CYS A 85 39.73 -7.66 -12.98
C CYS A 85 41.12 -8.18 -12.59
N TRP A 86 42.01 -7.30 -12.12
CA TRP A 86 43.33 -7.69 -11.63
C TRP A 86 43.24 -8.62 -10.41
N PHE A 87 42.40 -8.32 -9.43
CA PHE A 87 42.17 -9.23 -8.30
C PHE A 87 41.62 -10.59 -8.76
N VAL A 88 40.68 -10.61 -9.71
CA VAL A 88 40.16 -11.87 -10.26
C VAL A 88 41.26 -12.64 -11.02
N SER A 89 42.17 -11.96 -11.73
CA SER A 89 43.27 -12.62 -12.45
C SER A 89 44.27 -13.29 -11.51
N LEU A 90 44.54 -12.72 -10.33
CA LEU A 90 45.40 -13.35 -9.33
C LEU A 90 44.85 -14.72 -8.89
N SER A 91 43.54 -14.86 -8.73
CA SER A 91 42.90 -16.17 -8.45
C SER A 91 43.03 -17.15 -9.62
N VAL A 92 43.07 -16.67 -10.86
CA VAL A 92 43.32 -17.50 -12.05
C VAL A 92 44.76 -17.99 -12.08
N GLU A 93 45.73 -17.11 -11.79
CA GLU A 93 47.17 -17.42 -11.78
C GLU A 93 47.52 -18.51 -10.76
N VAL A 94 46.87 -18.51 -9.60
CA VAL A 94 47.01 -19.56 -8.57
C VAL A 94 46.18 -20.82 -8.86
N GLY A 95 45.56 -20.91 -10.04
CA GLY A 95 44.92 -22.12 -10.56
C GLY A 95 43.50 -22.38 -10.06
N LEU A 96 42.75 -21.35 -9.62
CA LEU A 96 41.37 -21.55 -9.18
C LEU A 96 40.49 -22.01 -10.37
N PRO A 97 39.78 -23.16 -10.25
CA PRO A 97 38.94 -23.66 -11.35
C PRO A 97 37.86 -22.65 -11.76
N PRO A 98 37.48 -22.56 -13.06
CA PRO A 98 36.55 -21.53 -13.54
C PRO A 98 35.19 -21.48 -12.83
N HIS A 99 34.65 -22.63 -12.42
CA HIS A 99 33.38 -22.69 -11.69
C HIS A 99 33.51 -22.11 -10.27
N ASN A 100 34.62 -22.37 -9.58
CA ASN A 100 34.90 -21.79 -8.27
C ASN A 100 35.24 -20.30 -8.37
N LEU A 101 35.92 -19.88 -9.45
CA LEU A 101 36.17 -18.48 -9.76
C LEU A 101 34.86 -17.72 -9.93
N ALA A 102 33.96 -18.21 -10.78
CA ALA A 102 32.65 -17.60 -11.01
C ALA A 102 31.81 -17.55 -9.73
N ALA A 103 31.77 -18.63 -8.96
CA ALA A 103 31.08 -18.67 -7.68
C ALA A 103 31.65 -17.66 -6.68
N SER A 104 32.97 -17.51 -6.63
CA SER A 104 33.66 -16.53 -5.76
C SER A 104 33.31 -15.09 -6.13
N VAL A 105 33.29 -14.78 -7.43
CA VAL A 105 32.91 -13.44 -7.91
C VAL A 105 31.45 -13.14 -7.56
N VAL A 106 30.53 -14.08 -7.81
CA VAL A 106 29.10 -13.91 -7.47
C VAL A 106 28.90 -13.77 -5.97
N ALA A 107 29.60 -14.58 -5.16
CA ALA A 107 29.58 -14.47 -3.70
C ALA A 107 30.10 -13.10 -3.23
N GLY A 108 31.18 -12.59 -3.83
CA GLY A 108 31.69 -11.24 -3.57
C GLY A 108 30.66 -10.15 -3.86
N VAL A 109 29.98 -10.22 -5.02
CA VAL A 109 28.90 -9.28 -5.36
C VAL A 109 27.73 -9.39 -4.35
N PHE A 110 27.35 -10.60 -3.95
CA PHE A 110 26.28 -10.78 -2.97
C PHE A 110 26.67 -10.22 -1.58
N VAL A 111 27.90 -10.49 -1.11
CA VAL A 111 28.44 -9.92 0.13
C VAL A 111 28.47 -8.39 0.06
N TRP A 112 28.81 -7.82 -1.09
CA TRP A 112 28.72 -6.39 -1.29
C TRP A 112 27.32 -5.84 -1.02
N THR A 113 26.24 -6.51 -1.46
CA THR A 113 24.87 -6.01 -1.21
C THR A 113 24.55 -5.91 0.30
N LEU A 114 25.12 -6.79 1.13
CA LEU A 114 24.98 -6.71 2.59
C LEU A 114 25.86 -5.60 3.17
N LEU A 115 27.06 -5.43 2.63
CA LEU A 115 27.97 -4.35 3.02
C LEU A 115 27.39 -2.97 2.66
N GLU A 116 26.82 -2.81 1.47
CA GLU A 116 26.04 -1.65 1.03
C GLU A 116 24.99 -1.29 2.07
N TYR A 117 24.11 -2.25 2.42
CA TYR A 117 23.06 -2.03 3.40
C TYR A 117 23.62 -1.61 4.76
N SER A 118 24.70 -2.27 5.19
CA SER A 118 25.30 -2.05 6.52
C SER A 118 26.00 -0.70 6.60
N LEU A 119 26.79 -0.33 5.58
CA LEU A 119 27.44 0.98 5.48
C LEU A 119 26.38 2.08 5.39
N HIS A 120 25.38 1.92 4.53
CA HIS A 120 24.36 2.93 4.35
C HIS A 120 23.55 3.16 5.64
N ARG A 121 23.16 2.10 6.34
CA ARG A 121 22.39 2.20 7.58
C ARG A 121 23.19 2.66 8.79
N PHE A 122 24.37 2.08 9.03
CA PHE A 122 25.08 2.23 10.31
C PHE A 122 26.22 3.24 10.26
N LEU A 123 26.78 3.52 9.07
CA LEU A 123 27.86 4.50 8.90
C LEU A 123 27.36 5.79 8.24
N PHE A 124 26.64 5.69 7.13
CA PHE A 124 26.19 6.86 6.36
C PHE A 124 24.98 7.56 6.99
N HIS A 125 24.18 6.86 7.79
CA HIS A 125 23.09 7.40 8.60
C HIS A 125 23.42 7.35 10.11
N ILE A 126 24.71 7.41 10.47
CA ILE A 126 25.11 7.54 11.87
C ILE A 126 24.67 8.89 12.41
N LYS A 127 24.08 8.95 13.61
CA LYS A 127 23.76 10.23 14.27
C LYS A 127 25.04 10.84 14.84
N PRO A 128 25.60 11.89 14.21
CA PRO A 128 26.87 12.43 14.64
C PRO A 128 26.74 13.25 15.92
N ARG A 129 27.85 13.44 16.62
CA ARG A 129 27.94 14.32 17.79
C ARG A 129 29.19 15.18 17.72
N GLY A 130 29.04 16.44 18.12
CA GLY A 130 30.14 17.41 18.16
C GLY A 130 30.59 17.87 16.78
N TYR A 131 31.48 18.87 16.78
CA TYR A 131 31.94 19.55 15.57
C TYR A 131 32.51 18.58 14.52
N TRP A 132 33.50 17.77 14.91
CA TRP A 132 34.17 16.86 13.99
C TRP A 132 33.30 15.68 13.56
N GLY A 133 32.37 15.22 14.40
CA GLY A 133 31.41 14.20 14.04
C GLY A 133 30.47 14.67 12.93
N ASN A 134 29.92 15.87 13.06
CA ASN A 134 29.05 16.48 12.06
C ASN A 134 29.79 16.71 10.73
N THR A 135 31.02 17.22 10.79
CA THR A 135 31.88 17.42 9.61
C THR A 135 32.20 16.11 8.91
N PHE A 136 32.53 15.05 9.66
CA PHE A 136 32.79 13.73 9.11
C PHE A 136 31.56 13.14 8.43
N HIS A 137 30.40 13.13 9.10
CA HIS A 137 29.15 12.64 8.52
C HIS A 137 28.78 13.42 7.25
N TYR A 138 28.99 14.75 7.24
CA TYR A 138 28.73 15.58 6.07
C TYR A 138 29.58 15.15 4.87
N LEU A 139 30.86 14.86 5.06
CA LEU A 139 31.75 14.42 3.98
C LEU A 139 31.44 13.00 3.50
N MET A 140 30.96 12.11 4.38
CA MET A 140 30.67 10.72 4.06
C MET A 140 29.36 10.53 3.28
N HIS A 141 28.30 11.20 3.72
CA HIS A 141 26.97 11.03 3.10
C HIS A 141 26.03 12.22 3.28
N GLY A 142 26.18 13.00 4.35
CA GLY A 142 25.30 14.14 4.62
C GLY A 142 25.29 15.19 3.49
N CYS A 143 26.42 15.39 2.81
CA CYS A 143 26.49 16.25 1.63
C CYS A 143 25.54 15.81 0.52
N HIS A 144 25.41 14.51 0.31
CA HIS A 144 24.55 13.94 -0.71
C HIS A 144 23.08 14.12 -0.34
N HIS A 145 22.67 13.88 0.91
CA HIS A 145 21.32 14.19 1.37
C HIS A 145 20.99 15.69 1.28
N LYS A 146 21.97 16.55 1.55
CA LYS A 146 21.78 17.99 1.48
C LYS A 146 21.70 18.52 0.05
N HIS A 147 22.51 17.97 -0.85
CA HIS A 147 22.61 18.38 -2.26
C HIS A 147 22.47 17.15 -3.19
N PRO A 148 21.29 16.52 -3.25
CA PRO A 148 21.11 15.24 -3.92
C PRO A 148 21.32 15.29 -5.45
N MET A 149 21.24 16.49 -6.03
CA MET A 149 21.42 16.72 -7.46
C MET A 149 22.81 17.25 -7.85
N ASP A 150 23.78 17.31 -6.92
CA ASP A 150 25.18 17.60 -7.24
C ASP A 150 25.86 16.35 -7.83
N GLY A 151 25.87 16.26 -9.16
CA GLY A 151 26.40 15.09 -9.88
C GLY A 151 27.90 14.84 -9.71
N LEU A 152 28.66 15.79 -9.15
CA LEU A 152 30.08 15.59 -8.83
C LEU A 152 30.32 15.13 -7.39
N ARG A 153 29.28 15.06 -6.55
CA ARG A 153 29.37 14.71 -5.12
C ARG A 153 28.34 13.66 -4.69
N LEU A 154 28.09 12.72 -5.58
CA LEU A 154 27.19 11.60 -5.35
C LEU A 154 27.96 10.30 -5.17
N VAL A 155 28.85 9.98 -6.11
CA VAL A 155 29.66 8.75 -6.06
C VAL A 155 30.81 8.90 -5.06
N PHE A 156 31.27 7.78 -4.51
CA PHE A 156 32.25 7.82 -3.45
C PHE A 156 33.67 8.10 -4.01
N PRO A 157 34.41 9.09 -3.48
CA PRO A 157 35.71 9.46 -4.03
C PRO A 157 36.72 8.29 -4.01
N PRO A 158 37.45 8.01 -5.11
CA PRO A 158 38.35 6.85 -5.20
C PRO A 158 39.42 6.79 -4.11
N ALA A 159 39.98 7.94 -3.70
CA ALA A 159 40.99 7.97 -2.64
C ALA A 159 40.39 7.50 -1.30
N ALA A 160 39.17 7.92 -0.97
CA ALA A 160 38.47 7.49 0.24
C ALA A 160 38.06 6.01 0.13
N ALA A 161 37.58 5.57 -1.04
CA ALA A 161 37.26 4.17 -1.31
C ALA A 161 38.48 3.26 -1.11
N ALA A 162 39.66 3.67 -1.58
CA ALA A 162 40.91 2.92 -1.40
C ALA A 162 41.28 2.74 0.08
N ILE A 163 41.08 3.77 0.91
CA ILE A 163 41.32 3.69 2.36
C ILE A 163 40.39 2.65 3.00
N LEU A 164 39.11 2.61 2.61
CA LEU A 164 38.16 1.60 3.10
C LEU A 164 38.40 0.19 2.53
N ALA A 165 38.98 0.11 1.33
CA ALA A 165 39.29 -1.16 0.67
C ALA A 165 40.41 -1.95 1.40
N VAL A 166 41.38 -1.28 2.02
CA VAL A 166 42.49 -1.92 2.75
C VAL A 166 42.03 -2.81 3.92
N PRO A 167 41.24 -2.32 4.90
CA PRO A 167 40.76 -3.18 5.98
C PRO A 167 39.82 -4.28 5.48
N LEU A 168 39.01 -4.02 4.44
CA LEU A 168 38.16 -5.04 3.82
C LEU A 168 38.98 -6.15 3.15
N TRP A 169 40.06 -5.81 2.45
CA TRP A 169 40.97 -6.79 1.86
C TRP A 169 41.62 -7.68 2.92
N ASN A 170 42.08 -7.09 4.02
CA ASN A 170 42.65 -7.86 5.13
C ASN A 170 41.62 -8.77 5.79
N LEU A 171 40.36 -8.32 5.90
CA LEU A 171 39.27 -9.15 6.41
C LEU A 171 38.98 -10.33 5.47
N VAL A 172 38.94 -10.12 4.15
CA VAL A 172 38.73 -11.20 3.18
C VAL A 172 39.84 -12.25 3.27
N LYS A 173 41.11 -11.82 3.34
CA LYS A 173 42.26 -12.73 3.53
C LYS A 173 42.20 -13.55 4.82
N LEU A 174 41.55 -13.03 5.86
CA LEU A 174 41.38 -13.74 7.13
C LEU A 174 40.28 -14.81 7.02
N LEU A 175 39.25 -14.55 6.22
CA LEU A 175 38.04 -15.37 6.14
C LEU A 175 38.05 -16.41 5.01
N ALA A 176 38.87 -16.20 3.98
CA ALA A 176 38.96 -17.06 2.82
C ALA A 176 40.40 -17.52 2.57
N SER A 177 40.57 -18.64 1.87
CA SER A 177 41.90 -19.12 1.50
C SER A 177 42.55 -18.24 0.43
N GLU A 178 43.87 -18.37 0.27
CA GLU A 178 44.67 -17.58 -0.66
C GLU A 178 44.14 -17.66 -2.10
N SER A 179 43.67 -18.83 -2.54
CA SER A 179 43.14 -19.00 -3.90
C SER A 179 41.80 -18.30 -4.15
N TYR A 180 40.97 -18.12 -3.12
CA TYR A 180 39.62 -17.55 -3.23
C TYR A 180 39.55 -16.06 -2.87
N SER A 181 40.45 -15.60 -1.98
CA SER A 181 40.46 -14.23 -1.47
C SER A 181 40.47 -13.17 -2.58
N PRO A 182 41.35 -13.26 -3.62
CA PRO A 182 41.36 -12.28 -4.69
C PRO A 182 40.05 -12.23 -5.49
N ALA A 183 39.50 -13.37 -5.91
CA ALA A 183 38.23 -13.43 -6.64
C ALA A 183 37.03 -12.95 -5.83
N LEU A 184 36.96 -13.27 -4.53
CA LEU A 184 35.92 -12.76 -3.62
C LEU A 184 36.00 -11.24 -3.49
N PHE A 185 37.21 -10.69 -3.29
CA PHE A 185 37.42 -9.26 -3.19
C PHE A 185 37.14 -8.53 -4.51
N GLY A 186 37.58 -9.10 -5.64
CA GLY A 186 37.28 -8.60 -6.97
C GLY A 186 35.77 -8.60 -7.27
N GLY A 187 35.04 -9.63 -6.85
CA GLY A 187 33.58 -9.66 -6.89
C GLY A 187 32.94 -8.58 -6.00
N GLY A 188 33.47 -8.35 -4.81
CA GLY A 188 33.05 -7.26 -3.93
C GLY A 188 33.25 -5.87 -4.55
N LEU A 189 34.41 -5.63 -5.18
CA LEU A 189 34.69 -4.39 -5.92
C LEU A 189 33.77 -4.22 -7.13
N LEU A 190 33.45 -5.30 -7.85
CA LEU A 190 32.45 -5.27 -8.92
C LEU A 190 31.06 -4.89 -8.37
N GLY A 191 30.67 -5.46 -7.23
CA GLY A 191 29.45 -5.08 -6.52
C GLY A 191 29.42 -3.58 -6.17
N TYR A 192 30.53 -3.04 -5.68
CA TYR A 192 30.70 -1.60 -5.41
C TYR A 192 30.51 -0.74 -6.65
N VAL A 193 31.15 -1.09 -7.78
CA VAL A 193 30.97 -0.36 -9.04
C VAL A 193 29.51 -0.37 -9.48
N ILE A 194 28.84 -1.53 -9.40
CA ILE A 194 27.40 -1.67 -9.71
C ILE A 194 26.57 -0.76 -8.81
N TYR A 195 26.86 -0.74 -7.51
CA TYR A 195 26.18 0.09 -6.53
C TYR A 195 26.29 1.58 -6.85
N ASP A 196 27.51 2.11 -7.01
CA ASP A 196 27.71 3.55 -7.20
C ASP A 196 27.15 4.04 -8.54
N CYS A 197 27.30 3.22 -9.59
CA CYS A 197 26.70 3.52 -10.89
C CYS A 197 25.17 3.48 -10.83
N THR A 198 24.59 2.51 -10.10
CA THR A 198 23.14 2.43 -9.89
C THR A 198 22.66 3.66 -9.12
N HIS A 199 23.33 4.00 -8.01
CA HIS A 199 23.01 5.16 -7.19
C HIS A 199 22.97 6.44 -8.02
N TYR A 200 24.01 6.70 -8.82
CA TYR A 200 24.07 7.85 -9.71
C TYR A 200 22.93 7.84 -10.73
N TYR A 201 22.67 6.68 -11.36
CA TYR A 201 21.59 6.52 -12.33
C TYR A 201 20.20 6.74 -11.72
N LEU A 202 19.97 6.38 -10.45
CA LEU A 202 18.69 6.63 -9.79
C LEU A 202 18.40 8.13 -9.64
N HIS A 203 19.41 8.96 -9.38
CA HIS A 203 19.23 10.42 -9.32
C HIS A 203 19.12 11.04 -10.73
N HIS A 204 20.10 10.78 -11.60
CA HIS A 204 20.30 11.55 -12.84
C HIS A 204 19.75 10.88 -14.10
N GLY A 205 19.49 9.57 -14.05
CA GLY A 205 18.94 8.81 -15.16
C GLY A 205 17.42 8.96 -15.32
N LYS A 206 16.92 8.48 -16.46
CA LYS A 206 15.48 8.31 -16.76
C LYS A 206 15.17 6.81 -16.81
N PRO A 207 14.79 6.16 -15.68
CA PRO A 207 14.55 4.73 -15.66
C PRO A 207 13.35 4.33 -16.51
N LEU A 208 13.47 3.20 -17.20
CA LEU A 208 12.36 2.55 -17.88
C LEU A 208 11.32 2.04 -16.86
N LYS A 209 10.06 1.91 -17.27
CA LYS A 209 9.00 1.34 -16.42
C LYS A 209 9.42 -0.05 -15.91
N GLY A 210 9.07 -0.37 -14.66
CA GLY A 210 9.41 -1.66 -14.03
C GLY A 210 10.34 -1.49 -12.84
N VAL A 211 11.29 -2.43 -12.69
CA VAL A 211 12.14 -2.54 -11.49
C VAL A 211 12.98 -1.28 -11.25
N THR A 212 13.63 -0.75 -12.27
CA THR A 212 14.52 0.42 -12.14
C THR A 212 13.75 1.71 -11.79
N HIS A 213 12.55 1.89 -12.35
CA HIS A 213 11.64 2.96 -11.93
C HIS A 213 11.18 2.78 -10.47
N GLY A 214 10.90 1.54 -10.06
CA GLY A 214 10.58 1.20 -8.67
C GLY A 214 11.71 1.56 -7.70
N LEU A 215 12.96 1.18 -8.03
CA LEU A 215 14.15 1.52 -7.26
C LEU A 215 14.39 3.04 -7.20
N LYS A 216 14.23 3.77 -8.31
CA LYS A 216 14.34 5.24 -8.30
C LYS A 216 13.31 5.83 -7.35
N ARG A 217 12.04 5.45 -7.48
CA ARG A 217 10.98 5.95 -6.59
C ARG A 217 11.28 5.62 -5.12
N TYR A 218 11.74 4.40 -4.85
CA TYR A 218 12.12 3.95 -3.52
C TYR A 218 13.23 4.84 -2.95
N HIS A 219 14.35 4.97 -3.66
CA HIS A 219 15.46 5.79 -3.23
C HIS A 219 15.15 7.30 -3.13
N MET A 220 14.32 7.86 -4.02
CA MET A 220 13.86 9.24 -3.88
C MET A 220 13.02 9.44 -2.61
N ASN A 221 12.19 8.46 -2.22
CA ASN A 221 11.45 8.57 -0.96
C ASN A 221 12.38 8.51 0.26
N HIS A 222 13.48 7.77 0.18
CA HIS A 222 14.51 7.79 1.22
C HIS A 222 15.09 9.21 1.38
N HIS A 223 15.41 9.90 0.28
CA HIS A 223 15.90 11.29 0.34
C HIS A 223 14.88 12.31 0.86
N TYR A 224 13.67 12.27 0.32
CA TYR A 224 12.69 13.37 0.45
C TYR A 224 11.56 13.11 1.44
N ARG A 225 11.44 11.90 2.01
CA ARG A 225 10.31 11.55 2.89
C ARG A 225 10.70 10.83 4.17
N ILE A 226 11.36 9.68 4.05
CA ILE A 226 11.61 8.76 5.17
C ILE A 226 13.07 8.30 5.11
N GLN A 227 13.96 9.06 5.76
CA GLN A 227 15.41 8.85 5.70
C GLN A 227 15.89 7.73 6.63
N ASP A 228 15.11 7.37 7.64
CA ASP A 228 15.41 6.28 8.59
C ASP A 228 15.04 4.88 8.05
N LYS A 229 14.67 4.77 6.76
CA LYS A 229 14.30 3.54 6.06
C LYS A 229 14.83 3.56 4.62
N GLY A 230 14.85 2.40 3.97
CA GLY A 230 15.21 2.33 2.54
C GLY A 230 16.69 2.43 2.27
N PHE A 231 17.50 1.69 3.03
CA PHE A 231 18.95 1.72 2.94
C PHE A 231 19.49 0.91 1.76
N GLY A 232 18.68 0.02 1.16
CA GLY A 232 19.06 -0.69 -0.06
C GLY A 232 18.95 0.20 -1.31
N ILE A 233 20.06 0.41 -2.00
CA ILE A 233 20.15 1.16 -3.27
C ILE A 233 20.04 0.22 -4.47
N THR A 234 20.80 -0.87 -4.48
CA THR A 234 20.78 -1.86 -5.57
C THR A 234 19.53 -2.75 -5.49
N SER A 235 19.04 -3.04 -4.29
CA SER A 235 17.78 -3.76 -4.07
C SER A 235 17.20 -3.53 -2.67
N PRO A 236 15.87 -3.67 -2.46
CA PRO A 236 15.24 -3.62 -1.14
C PRO A 236 15.29 -4.95 -0.38
N PHE A 237 16.17 -5.88 -0.79
CA PHE A 237 16.24 -7.23 -0.21
C PHE A 237 16.56 -7.17 1.29
N TRP A 238 17.67 -6.54 1.66
CA TRP A 238 18.09 -6.41 3.06
C TRP A 238 17.17 -5.51 3.88
N ASP A 239 16.56 -4.49 3.26
CA ASP A 239 15.51 -3.71 3.90
C ASP A 239 14.31 -4.57 4.32
N THR A 240 13.96 -5.57 3.51
CA THR A 240 12.89 -6.52 3.82
C THR A 240 13.30 -7.46 4.96
N ILE A 241 14.51 -8.04 4.88
CA ILE A 241 15.04 -8.97 5.89
C ILE A 241 15.17 -8.29 7.27
N PHE A 242 15.65 -7.05 7.31
CA PHE A 242 15.93 -6.32 8.55
C PHE A 242 14.84 -5.33 8.95
N GLY A 243 13.65 -5.38 8.34
CA GLY A 243 12.48 -4.60 8.75
C GLY A 243 12.60 -3.08 8.53
N THR A 244 13.40 -2.66 7.55
CA THR A 244 13.65 -1.24 7.20
C THR A 244 13.08 -0.86 5.83
N LYS A 245 12.22 -1.71 5.27
CA LYS A 245 11.53 -1.45 4.00
C LYS A 245 10.61 -0.23 4.10
N MET A 246 10.78 0.73 3.19
CA MET A 246 9.80 1.80 3.03
C MET A 246 8.51 1.23 2.44
N VAL A 247 7.47 1.20 3.24
CA VAL A 247 6.10 1.08 2.76
C VAL A 247 5.69 2.50 2.42
N ALA A 248 5.45 2.81 1.15
CA ALA A 248 4.86 4.10 0.80
C ALA A 248 3.60 4.27 1.65
N GLN A 249 3.47 5.38 2.40
CA GLN A 249 2.18 5.71 3.03
C GLN A 249 1.14 5.69 1.91
N GLY A 250 0.23 4.71 1.98
CA GLY A 250 -0.86 4.59 1.03
C GLY A 250 -1.69 5.85 1.03
N PHE A 251 -2.40 6.11 -0.06
CA PHE A 251 -3.45 7.13 -0.06
C PHE A 251 -4.38 6.86 1.14
N THR A 252 -4.55 7.84 2.01
CA THR A 252 -5.44 7.72 3.18
C THR A 252 -6.75 8.37 2.82
N VAL A 253 -7.85 7.63 3.01
CA VAL A 253 -9.19 8.13 2.78
C VAL A 253 -9.57 9.10 3.91
N ASP A 254 -9.98 10.30 3.53
CA ASP A 254 -10.50 11.33 4.42
C ASP A 254 -12.03 11.17 4.52
N LEU A 255 -12.52 10.71 5.67
CA LEU A 255 -13.94 10.44 5.90
C LEU A 255 -14.78 11.72 6.04
N ASP A 256 -14.14 12.88 6.24
CA ASP A 256 -14.80 14.18 6.32
C ASP A 256 -15.08 14.78 4.93
N LYS A 257 -14.64 14.10 3.86
CA LYS A 257 -14.81 14.50 2.46
C LYS A 257 -15.63 13.48 1.66
N PRO A 258 -16.20 13.88 0.50
CA PRO A 258 -16.90 12.97 -0.40
C PRO A 258 -16.07 11.73 -0.76
N LEU A 259 -16.62 10.55 -0.50
CA LEU A 259 -15.84 9.32 -0.41
C LEU A 259 -15.61 8.61 -1.76
N VAL A 260 -16.58 8.66 -2.68
CA VAL A 260 -16.65 7.76 -3.85
C VAL A 260 -15.45 7.89 -4.79
N PHE A 261 -14.92 9.09 -4.96
CA PHE A 261 -13.75 9.35 -5.81
C PHE A 261 -12.42 9.28 -5.05
N GLN A 262 -12.44 9.15 -3.72
CA GLN A 262 -11.24 8.91 -2.93
C GLN A 262 -10.80 7.44 -3.02
N VAL A 263 -11.74 6.50 -2.92
CA VAL A 263 -11.43 5.06 -2.82
C VAL A 263 -10.69 4.48 -4.02
N GLY A 264 -10.84 5.09 -5.21
CA GLY A 264 -10.08 4.70 -6.40
C GLY A 264 -8.56 4.87 -6.24
N HIS A 265 -8.12 5.82 -5.42
CA HIS A 265 -6.69 6.09 -5.18
C HIS A 265 -6.00 5.07 -4.28
N LEU A 266 -6.76 4.21 -3.59
CA LEU A 266 -6.21 3.16 -2.73
C LEU A 266 -5.45 2.07 -3.50
N GLY A 267 -5.72 1.90 -4.79
CA GLY A 267 -5.05 0.90 -5.63
C GLY A 267 -5.17 -0.51 -5.03
N GLU A 268 -4.03 -1.16 -4.80
CA GLU A 268 -3.97 -2.52 -4.25
C GLU A 268 -4.39 -2.62 -2.77
N SER A 269 -4.31 -1.51 -2.01
CA SER A 269 -4.71 -1.49 -0.58
C SER A 269 -6.23 -1.47 -0.37
N TYR A 270 -7.00 -1.25 -1.43
CA TYR A 270 -8.46 -1.12 -1.36
C TYR A 270 -9.14 -2.37 -0.79
N GLN A 271 -8.72 -3.56 -1.21
CA GLN A 271 -9.36 -4.83 -0.82
C GLN A 271 -9.25 -5.10 0.68
N GLU A 272 -8.12 -4.74 1.29
CA GLU A 272 -7.98 -4.81 2.74
C GLU A 272 -8.79 -3.68 3.40
N TRP A 273 -8.66 -2.45 2.92
CA TRP A 273 -9.31 -1.27 3.50
C TRP A 273 -10.85 -1.36 3.55
N VAL A 274 -11.48 -1.86 2.48
CA VAL A 274 -12.94 -1.88 2.33
C VAL A 274 -13.60 -2.91 3.25
N HIS A 275 -12.90 -4.00 3.58
CA HIS A 275 -13.39 -5.06 4.47
C HIS A 275 -12.99 -4.86 5.94
N GLN A 276 -12.54 -3.66 6.32
CA GLN A 276 -12.34 -3.25 7.70
C GLN A 276 -13.51 -2.36 8.13
N PRO A 277 -14.55 -2.92 8.78
CA PRO A 277 -15.81 -2.22 8.99
C PRO A 277 -15.66 -1.06 9.99
N ILE A 278 -16.34 0.04 9.71
CA ILE A 278 -16.53 1.17 10.62
C ILE A 278 -17.97 1.08 11.13
N VAL A 279 -18.10 0.70 12.40
CA VAL A 279 -19.41 0.52 13.04
C VAL A 279 -19.93 1.89 13.50
N SER A 280 -20.73 2.53 12.65
CA SER A 280 -21.42 3.80 12.92
C SER A 280 -22.82 3.76 12.32
N LYS A 281 -23.79 4.41 13.00
CA LYS A 281 -25.15 4.59 12.45
C LYS A 281 -25.19 5.61 11.32
N GLU A 282 -24.32 6.61 11.39
CA GLU A 282 -24.18 7.63 10.36
C GLU A 282 -23.00 7.27 9.47
N GLY A 283 -23.27 7.08 8.17
CA GLY A 283 -22.25 6.85 7.16
C GLY A 283 -21.70 8.16 6.59
N PRO A 284 -20.49 8.14 6.01
CA PRO A 284 -19.87 9.30 5.41
C PRO A 284 -20.63 9.78 4.16
N ARG A 285 -20.34 11.01 3.75
CA ARG A 285 -20.87 11.58 2.51
C ARG A 285 -20.21 10.93 1.29
N PHE A 286 -20.98 10.54 0.28
CA PHE A 286 -20.45 9.87 -0.92
C PHE A 286 -20.06 10.85 -2.01
N PHE A 287 -20.90 11.86 -2.26
CA PHE A 287 -20.72 12.84 -3.32
C PHE A 287 -20.76 14.27 -2.79
N GLU A 288 -20.02 15.18 -3.43
CA GLU A 288 -20.08 16.61 -3.09
C GLU A 288 -21.46 17.19 -3.43
N SER A 289 -22.03 16.82 -4.56
CA SER A 289 -23.36 17.25 -5.02
C SER A 289 -24.48 16.65 -4.16
N ASP A 290 -25.39 17.50 -3.68
CA ASP A 290 -26.59 17.08 -2.94
C ASP A 290 -27.50 16.17 -3.78
N PHE A 291 -27.63 16.44 -5.08
CA PHE A 291 -28.42 15.60 -5.99
C PHE A 291 -27.90 14.16 -6.06
N TRP A 292 -26.61 13.97 -6.33
CA TRP A 292 -25.99 12.64 -6.35
C TRP A 292 -26.01 11.97 -4.97
N GLU A 293 -25.80 12.73 -3.90
CA GLU A 293 -25.87 12.22 -2.54
C GLU A 293 -27.27 11.69 -2.19
N PHE A 294 -28.32 12.44 -2.55
CA PHE A 294 -29.72 12.03 -2.37
C PHE A 294 -30.01 10.67 -3.03
N LEU A 295 -29.54 10.44 -4.25
CA LEU A 295 -29.75 9.17 -4.96
C LEU A 295 -29.07 7.96 -4.29
N THR A 296 -28.08 8.19 -3.42
CA THR A 296 -27.42 7.09 -2.68
C THR A 296 -28.18 6.64 -1.45
N ARG A 297 -29.15 7.41 -0.96
CA ARG A 297 -29.80 7.20 0.34
C ARG A 297 -31.20 6.62 0.14
N ASN A 298 -31.40 5.38 0.56
CA ASN A 298 -32.65 4.64 0.38
C ASN A 298 -33.10 4.02 1.69
N GLU A 299 -34.31 4.36 2.11
CA GLU A 299 -34.96 3.69 3.23
C GLU A 299 -35.39 2.27 2.84
N TRP A 300 -35.34 1.34 3.78
CA TRP A 300 -35.63 -0.08 3.52
C TRP A 300 -37.02 -0.33 2.94
N TRP A 301 -38.02 0.47 3.34
CA TRP A 301 -39.41 0.33 2.91
C TRP A 301 -39.65 0.80 1.47
N VAL A 302 -38.69 1.52 0.86
CA VAL A 302 -38.77 1.94 -0.55
C VAL A 302 -38.77 0.72 -1.48
N ILE A 303 -38.02 -0.33 -1.14
CA ILE A 303 -37.90 -1.55 -1.95
C ILE A 303 -39.27 -2.24 -2.12
N PRO A 304 -40.00 -2.63 -1.06
CA PRO A 304 -41.32 -3.23 -1.24
C PRO A 304 -42.34 -2.25 -1.84
N LEU A 305 -42.28 -0.96 -1.49
CA LEU A 305 -43.19 0.06 -2.02
C LEU A 305 -43.12 0.16 -3.56
N ILE A 306 -41.92 0.17 -4.12
CA ILE A 306 -41.72 0.29 -5.57
C ILE A 306 -41.96 -1.05 -6.27
N TRP A 307 -41.41 -2.14 -5.73
CA TRP A 307 -41.31 -3.39 -6.50
C TRP A 307 -42.49 -4.34 -6.29
N LEU A 308 -43.21 -4.31 -5.16
CA LEU A 308 -44.39 -5.18 -4.98
C LEU A 308 -45.52 -4.86 -5.97
N PRO A 309 -45.85 -3.59 -6.29
CA PRO A 309 -46.82 -3.30 -7.35
C PRO A 309 -46.40 -3.87 -8.71
N VAL A 310 -45.10 -3.83 -9.03
CA VAL A 310 -44.55 -4.40 -10.27
C VAL A 310 -44.68 -5.92 -10.27
N VAL A 311 -44.38 -6.59 -9.16
CA VAL A 311 -44.62 -8.03 -8.97
C VAL A 311 -46.09 -8.36 -9.20
N CYS A 312 -47.01 -7.67 -8.54
CA CYS A 312 -48.45 -7.88 -8.70
C CYS A 312 -48.90 -7.70 -10.15
N TRP A 313 -48.39 -6.68 -10.84
CA TRP A 313 -48.70 -6.44 -12.25
C TRP A 313 -48.26 -7.62 -13.12
N PHE A 314 -47.01 -8.09 -13.01
CA PHE A 314 -46.52 -9.22 -13.81
C PHE A 314 -47.23 -10.54 -13.48
N LEU A 315 -47.60 -10.78 -12.22
CA LEU A 315 -48.43 -11.94 -11.85
C LEU A 315 -49.81 -11.86 -12.49
N SER A 316 -50.46 -10.69 -12.45
CA SER A 316 -51.76 -10.49 -13.10
C SER A 316 -51.69 -10.68 -14.62
N ARG A 317 -50.59 -10.26 -15.25
CA ARG A 317 -50.33 -10.51 -16.68
C ARG A 317 -50.23 -12.00 -17.00
N SER A 318 -49.59 -12.80 -16.14
CA SER A 318 -49.52 -14.26 -16.35
C SER A 318 -50.92 -14.90 -16.37
N ILE A 319 -51.81 -14.46 -15.47
CA ILE A 319 -53.21 -14.92 -15.41
C ILE A 319 -53.97 -14.50 -16.68
N VAL A 320 -53.85 -13.24 -17.10
CA VAL A 320 -54.49 -12.71 -18.33
C VAL A 320 -53.99 -13.44 -19.58
N LEU A 321 -52.75 -13.94 -19.57
CA LEU A 321 -52.16 -14.73 -20.65
C LEU A 321 -52.56 -16.21 -20.62
N GLY A 322 -53.49 -16.60 -19.73
CA GLY A 322 -54.15 -17.91 -19.75
C GLY A 322 -53.68 -18.87 -18.66
N HIS A 323 -52.77 -18.47 -17.77
CA HIS A 323 -52.32 -19.35 -16.69
C HIS A 323 -53.30 -19.39 -15.52
N THR A 324 -53.48 -20.59 -14.95
CA THR A 324 -54.30 -20.76 -13.76
C THR A 324 -53.57 -20.24 -12.51
N VAL A 325 -54.31 -19.92 -11.45
CA VAL A 325 -53.71 -19.45 -10.18
C VAL A 325 -52.66 -20.44 -9.62
N PRO A 326 -52.89 -21.77 -9.62
CA PRO A 326 -51.86 -22.74 -9.20
C PRO A 326 -50.60 -22.70 -10.07
N GLU A 327 -50.73 -22.57 -11.40
CA GLU A 327 -49.57 -22.46 -12.29
C GLU A 327 -48.75 -21.20 -12.00
N VAL A 328 -49.42 -20.07 -11.80
CA VAL A 328 -48.76 -18.81 -11.44
C VAL A 328 -48.07 -18.92 -10.08
N ALA A 329 -48.67 -19.61 -9.10
CA ALA A 329 -48.04 -19.86 -7.81
C ALA A 329 -46.77 -20.71 -7.96
N LEU A 330 -46.79 -21.76 -8.80
CA LEU A 330 -45.62 -22.58 -9.09
C LEU A 330 -44.52 -21.79 -9.81
N MET A 331 -44.87 -20.96 -10.80
CA MET A 331 -43.92 -20.06 -11.46
C MET A 331 -43.29 -19.08 -10.47
N THR A 332 -44.10 -18.54 -9.56
CA THR A 332 -43.61 -17.61 -8.53
C THR A 332 -42.61 -18.31 -7.62
N ALA A 333 -42.93 -19.51 -7.12
CA ALA A 333 -42.03 -20.30 -6.29
C ALA A 333 -40.72 -20.66 -7.01
N PHE A 334 -40.80 -21.05 -8.29
CA PHE A 334 -39.62 -21.33 -9.09
C PHE A 334 -38.78 -20.09 -9.38
N GLY A 335 -39.42 -18.94 -9.64
CA GLY A 335 -38.75 -17.65 -9.77
C GLY A 335 -38.00 -17.25 -8.51
N ILE A 336 -38.60 -17.45 -7.33
CA ILE A 336 -37.93 -17.23 -6.03
C ILE A 336 -36.70 -18.16 -5.90
N LEU A 337 -36.83 -19.43 -6.28
CA LEU A 337 -35.70 -20.37 -6.25
C LEU A 337 -34.55 -19.91 -7.18
N ILE A 338 -34.86 -19.47 -8.40
CA ILE A 338 -33.88 -18.88 -9.33
C ILE A 338 -33.19 -17.68 -8.68
N TRP A 339 -33.97 -16.80 -8.02
CA TRP A 339 -33.41 -15.66 -7.31
C TRP A 339 -32.42 -16.08 -6.22
N THR A 340 -32.71 -17.11 -5.41
CA THR A 340 -31.74 -17.53 -4.36
C THR A 340 -30.38 -17.95 -4.93
N LEU A 341 -30.36 -18.53 -6.13
CA LEU A 341 -29.11 -18.87 -6.82
C LEU A 341 -28.42 -17.62 -7.38
N LEU A 342 -29.19 -16.68 -7.93
CA LEU A 342 -28.66 -15.39 -8.40
C LEU A 342 -28.08 -14.56 -7.25
N GLU A 343 -28.77 -14.49 -6.13
CA GLU A 343 -28.28 -13.90 -4.88
C GLU A 343 -26.89 -14.44 -4.53
N TYR A 344 -26.76 -15.76 -4.46
CA TYR A 344 -25.48 -16.40 -4.13
C TYR A 344 -24.38 -16.05 -5.15
N THR A 345 -24.68 -16.14 -6.44
CA THR A 345 -23.68 -15.92 -7.50
C THR A 345 -23.27 -14.45 -7.62
N LEU A 346 -24.20 -13.52 -7.55
CA LEU A 346 -23.91 -12.08 -7.53
C LEU A 346 -23.11 -11.72 -6.29
N HIS A 347 -23.53 -12.19 -5.11
CA HIS A 347 -22.82 -11.86 -3.88
C HIS A 347 -21.38 -12.40 -3.90
N ARG A 348 -21.18 -13.64 -4.34
CA ARG A 348 -19.84 -14.26 -4.38
C ARG A 348 -18.93 -13.71 -5.46
N PHE A 349 -19.41 -13.56 -6.69
CA PHE A 349 -18.55 -13.31 -7.85
C PHE A 349 -18.54 -11.85 -8.30
N LEU A 350 -19.61 -11.09 -8.04
CA LEU A 350 -19.69 -9.67 -8.42
C LEU A 350 -19.46 -8.75 -7.22
N PHE A 351 -20.15 -8.98 -6.10
CA PHE A 351 -20.07 -8.11 -4.92
C PHE A 351 -18.79 -8.32 -4.09
N HIS A 352 -18.10 -9.45 -4.28
CA HIS A 352 -16.78 -9.76 -3.70
C HIS A 352 -15.68 -9.85 -4.76
N ILE A 353 -15.86 -9.18 -5.91
CA ILE A 353 -14.84 -9.15 -6.97
C ILE A 353 -13.60 -8.38 -6.52
N LYS A 354 -12.41 -8.96 -6.76
CA LYS A 354 -11.14 -8.31 -6.44
C LYS A 354 -10.77 -7.29 -7.51
N THR A 355 -10.64 -6.03 -7.08
CA THR A 355 -10.30 -4.88 -7.92
C THR A 355 -9.03 -4.20 -7.43
N LYS A 356 -8.33 -3.52 -8.36
CA LYS A 356 -7.09 -2.78 -8.10
C LYS A 356 -6.95 -1.46 -8.88
N SER A 357 -7.81 -1.24 -9.88
CA SER A 357 -7.80 -0.02 -10.69
C SER A 357 -8.67 1.05 -10.03
N TYR A 358 -8.41 2.32 -10.33
CA TYR A 358 -9.19 3.44 -9.81
C TYR A 358 -10.70 3.23 -10.00
N TRP A 359 -11.14 3.05 -11.25
CA TRP A 359 -12.54 2.86 -11.58
C TRP A 359 -13.10 1.52 -11.11
N GLY A 360 -12.28 0.46 -11.06
CA GLY A 360 -12.70 -0.83 -10.52
C GLY A 360 -13.01 -0.76 -9.02
N ASN A 361 -12.14 -0.09 -8.24
CA ASN A 361 -12.35 0.11 -6.81
C ASN A 361 -13.57 1.02 -6.54
N THR A 362 -13.72 2.11 -7.30
CA THR A 362 -14.89 2.99 -7.20
C THR A 362 -16.20 2.27 -7.51
N LEU A 363 -16.24 1.47 -8.59
CA LEU A 363 -17.43 0.69 -8.95
C LEU A 363 -17.76 -0.37 -7.89
N HIS A 364 -16.77 -1.14 -7.44
CA HIS A 364 -16.97 -2.13 -6.38
C HIS A 364 -17.48 -1.48 -5.08
N TYR A 365 -16.95 -0.30 -4.75
CA TYR A 365 -17.37 0.43 -3.56
C TYR A 365 -18.87 0.78 -3.62
N LEU A 366 -19.36 1.25 -4.76
CA LEU A 366 -20.78 1.58 -4.95
C LEU A 366 -21.69 0.35 -5.01
N LEU A 367 -21.20 -0.80 -5.49
CA LEU A 367 -22.00 -2.03 -5.60
C LEU A 367 -22.19 -2.72 -4.25
N HIS A 368 -21.12 -2.85 -3.47
CA HIS A 368 -21.18 -3.60 -2.21
C HIS A 368 -20.10 -3.20 -1.19
N GLY A 369 -18.96 -2.68 -1.64
CA GLY A 369 -17.87 -2.32 -0.73
C GLY A 369 -18.27 -1.30 0.33
N CYS A 370 -19.17 -0.36 0.02
CA CYS A 370 -19.68 0.58 0.99
C CYS A 370 -20.45 -0.08 2.13
N HIS A 371 -21.19 -1.14 1.83
CA HIS A 371 -21.95 -1.88 2.83
C HIS A 371 -21.00 -2.64 3.78
N HIS A 372 -19.96 -3.31 3.26
CA HIS A 372 -18.93 -3.91 4.12
C HIS A 372 -18.19 -2.88 4.96
N LYS A 373 -17.94 -1.70 4.39
CA LYS A 373 -17.21 -0.64 5.09
C LYS A 373 -18.06 0.04 6.17
N HIS A 374 -19.35 0.24 5.91
CA HIS A 374 -20.29 0.92 6.80
C HIS A 374 -21.55 0.06 7.00
N PRO A 375 -21.45 -1.11 7.66
CA PRO A 375 -22.53 -2.09 7.72
C PRO A 375 -23.77 -1.62 8.46
N MET A 376 -23.64 -0.57 9.29
CA MET A 376 -24.73 -0.01 10.10
C MET A 376 -25.29 1.31 9.53
N ASP A 377 -24.89 1.74 8.32
CA ASP A 377 -25.56 2.84 7.60
C ASP A 377 -26.87 2.31 6.99
N GLY A 378 -27.98 2.57 7.69
CA GLY A 378 -29.31 2.10 7.28
C GLY A 378 -29.79 2.64 5.93
N LEU A 379 -29.26 3.78 5.47
CA LEU A 379 -29.67 4.39 4.20
C LEU A 379 -28.89 3.83 3.00
N ARG A 380 -27.83 3.04 3.23
CA ARG A 380 -26.92 2.54 2.18
C ARG A 380 -26.69 1.03 2.24
N LEU A 381 -27.74 0.32 2.65
CA LEU A 381 -27.74 -1.14 2.73
C LEU A 381 -28.53 -1.77 1.58
N VAL A 382 -29.77 -1.33 1.37
CA VAL A 382 -30.62 -1.86 0.30
C VAL A 382 -30.14 -1.35 -1.06
N PHE A 383 -30.35 -2.16 -2.10
CA PHE A 383 -29.87 -1.80 -3.42
C PHE A 383 -30.71 -0.65 -4.01
N PRO A 384 -30.10 0.44 -4.53
CA PRO A 384 -30.86 1.60 -5.01
C PRO A 384 -31.86 1.22 -6.13
N PRO A 385 -33.14 1.64 -6.06
CA PRO A 385 -34.15 1.27 -7.06
C PRO A 385 -33.76 1.63 -8.50
N THR A 386 -33.07 2.75 -8.70
CA THR A 386 -32.56 3.15 -10.02
C THR A 386 -31.59 2.12 -10.59
N ALA A 387 -30.69 1.59 -9.75
CA ALA A 387 -29.74 0.55 -10.15
C ALA A 387 -30.46 -0.79 -10.36
N THR A 388 -31.41 -1.15 -9.49
CA THR A 388 -32.26 -2.33 -9.67
C THR A 388 -32.98 -2.30 -11.02
N ALA A 389 -33.60 -1.18 -11.38
CA ALA A 389 -34.31 -1.01 -12.65
C ALA A 389 -33.43 -1.31 -13.87
N ILE A 390 -32.17 -0.88 -13.84
CA ILE A 390 -31.18 -1.16 -14.89
C ILE A 390 -30.88 -2.68 -14.95
N LEU A 391 -30.72 -3.33 -13.79
CA LEU A 391 -30.43 -4.77 -13.71
C LEU A 391 -31.63 -5.67 -14.04
N LEU A 392 -32.86 -5.16 -13.96
CA LEU A 392 -34.06 -5.90 -14.37
C LEU A 392 -34.10 -6.19 -15.87
N PHE A 393 -33.50 -5.33 -16.71
CA PHE A 393 -33.46 -5.56 -18.15
C PHE A 393 -32.68 -6.83 -18.54
N PRO A 394 -31.39 -7.03 -18.15
CA PRO A 394 -30.69 -8.27 -18.44
C PRO A 394 -31.35 -9.47 -17.73
N PHE A 395 -31.92 -9.30 -16.54
CA PHE A 395 -32.63 -10.38 -15.85
C PHE A 395 -33.89 -10.83 -16.62
N TRP A 396 -34.74 -9.91 -17.09
CA TRP A 396 -35.88 -10.22 -17.95
C TRP A 396 -35.47 -10.99 -19.20
N ASN A 397 -34.40 -10.54 -19.86
CA ASN A 397 -33.88 -11.21 -21.06
C ASN A 397 -33.34 -12.61 -20.74
N LEU A 398 -32.70 -12.82 -19.59
CA LEU A 398 -32.26 -14.14 -19.14
C LEU A 398 -33.44 -15.11 -18.97
N ILE A 399 -34.53 -14.68 -18.34
CA ILE A 399 -35.72 -15.53 -18.15
C ILE A 399 -36.34 -15.92 -19.50
N LYS A 400 -36.39 -14.99 -20.47
CA LYS A 400 -36.90 -15.27 -21.83
C LYS A 400 -36.12 -16.35 -22.59
N VAL A 401 -34.85 -16.62 -22.23
CA VAL A 401 -34.05 -17.63 -22.92
C VAL A 401 -34.64 -19.04 -22.75
N PHE A 402 -35.30 -19.30 -21.61
CA PHE A 402 -35.76 -20.65 -21.26
C PHE A 402 -37.25 -20.73 -20.91
N SER A 403 -38.02 -19.65 -21.14
CA SER A 403 -39.45 -19.60 -20.84
C SER A 403 -40.26 -19.08 -22.02
N THR A 404 -41.54 -19.45 -22.07
CA THR A 404 -42.48 -18.97 -23.10
C THR A 404 -42.93 -17.54 -22.79
N PRO A 405 -43.46 -16.80 -23.79
CA PRO A 405 -44.00 -15.46 -23.56
C PRO A 405 -45.10 -15.39 -22.49
N SER A 406 -45.88 -16.46 -22.31
CA SER A 406 -46.94 -16.52 -21.29
C SER A 406 -46.40 -16.79 -19.88
N THR A 407 -45.30 -17.54 -19.76
CA THR A 407 -44.68 -17.94 -18.49
C THR A 407 -43.62 -16.96 -17.98
N THR A 408 -42.97 -16.21 -18.89
CA THR A 408 -41.94 -15.20 -18.55
C THR A 408 -42.42 -14.22 -17.47
N PRO A 409 -43.63 -13.63 -17.54
CA PRO A 409 -44.13 -12.72 -16.51
C PRO A 409 -44.18 -13.34 -15.11
N GLY A 410 -44.68 -14.58 -14.99
CA GLY A 410 -44.80 -15.27 -13.71
C GLY A 410 -43.44 -15.59 -13.08
N LEU A 411 -42.50 -16.09 -13.89
CA LEU A 411 -41.13 -16.39 -13.44
C LEU A 411 -40.36 -15.12 -13.04
N PHE A 412 -40.46 -14.07 -13.86
CA PHE A 412 -39.85 -12.78 -13.57
C PHE A 412 -40.42 -12.17 -12.28
N ALA A 413 -41.75 -12.21 -12.10
CA ALA A 413 -42.39 -11.74 -10.89
C ALA A 413 -41.91 -12.51 -9.64
N GLY A 414 -41.78 -13.84 -9.74
CA GLY A 414 -41.20 -14.66 -8.68
C GLY A 414 -39.75 -14.29 -8.35
N GLY A 415 -38.93 -14.06 -9.38
CA GLY A 415 -37.54 -13.61 -9.19
C GLY A 415 -37.46 -12.23 -8.54
N LEU A 416 -38.28 -11.28 -8.99
CA LEU A 416 -38.36 -9.93 -8.41
C LEU A 416 -38.89 -9.95 -6.98
N LEU A 417 -39.87 -10.82 -6.67
CA LEU A 417 -40.34 -11.05 -5.30
C LEU A 417 -39.22 -11.62 -4.43
N GLY A 418 -38.44 -12.58 -4.96
CA GLY A 418 -37.24 -13.09 -4.31
C GLY A 418 -36.24 -11.97 -3.96
N TYR A 419 -36.00 -11.04 -4.89
CA TYR A 419 -35.18 -9.85 -4.65
C TYR A 419 -35.72 -8.96 -3.53
N VAL A 420 -37.02 -8.67 -3.52
CA VAL A 420 -37.65 -7.86 -2.45
C VAL A 420 -37.49 -8.57 -1.10
N MET A 421 -37.71 -9.89 -1.05
CA MET A 421 -37.51 -10.69 0.16
C MET A 421 -36.04 -10.65 0.61
N TYR A 422 -35.10 -10.72 -0.33
CA TYR A 422 -33.67 -10.62 -0.07
C TYR A 422 -33.28 -9.28 0.57
N ASP A 423 -33.62 -8.15 -0.04
CA ASP A 423 -33.17 -6.83 0.43
C ASP A 423 -33.77 -6.49 1.79
N VAL A 424 -35.06 -6.82 2.00
CA VAL A 424 -35.73 -6.60 3.29
C VAL A 424 -35.15 -7.54 4.37
N THR A 425 -34.86 -8.81 4.02
CA THR A 425 -34.19 -9.74 4.94
C THR A 425 -32.82 -9.20 5.30
N HIS A 426 -32.01 -8.81 4.31
CA HIS A 426 -30.68 -8.26 4.50
C HIS A 426 -30.69 -7.08 5.47
N TYR A 427 -31.59 -6.12 5.23
CA TYR A 427 -31.77 -4.97 6.11
C TYR A 427 -32.15 -5.38 7.54
N TYR A 428 -33.11 -6.31 7.68
CA TYR A 428 -33.56 -6.82 8.97
C TYR A 428 -32.45 -7.57 9.73
N LEU A 429 -31.56 -8.28 9.04
CA LEU A 429 -30.43 -8.95 9.70
C LEU A 429 -29.48 -7.96 10.37
N HIS A 430 -29.26 -6.77 9.80
CA HIS A 430 -28.43 -5.73 10.44
C HIS A 430 -29.20 -4.97 11.53
N HIS A 431 -30.40 -4.47 11.21
CA HIS A 431 -31.10 -3.47 12.03
C HIS A 431 -32.20 -4.05 12.94
N GLY A 432 -32.70 -5.25 12.63
CA GLY A 432 -33.76 -5.91 13.39
C GLY A 432 -33.26 -6.64 14.65
N GLN A 433 -34.21 -6.97 15.53
CA GLN A 433 -33.96 -7.78 16.72
C GLN A 433 -34.79 -9.08 16.65
N PRO A 434 -34.30 -10.11 15.93
CA PRO A 434 -35.05 -11.34 15.74
C PRO A 434 -35.26 -12.07 17.06
N THR A 435 -36.50 -12.51 17.31
CA THR A 435 -36.88 -13.26 18.52
C THR A 435 -36.87 -14.78 18.30
N SER A 436 -37.19 -15.25 17.09
CA SER A 436 -37.20 -16.66 16.70
C SER A 436 -35.83 -17.17 16.25
N GLU A 437 -35.62 -18.48 16.33
CA GLU A 437 -34.32 -19.13 16.14
C GLU A 437 -33.77 -18.98 14.71
N VAL A 438 -34.61 -19.18 13.69
CA VAL A 438 -34.21 -19.12 12.28
C VAL A 438 -33.57 -17.75 11.91
N PRO A 439 -34.24 -16.61 12.08
CA PRO A 439 -33.65 -15.31 11.77
C PRO A 439 -32.51 -14.91 12.71
N LYS A 440 -32.48 -15.40 13.96
CA LYS A 440 -31.30 -15.25 14.85
C LYS A 440 -30.07 -15.94 14.26
N ASN A 441 -30.24 -17.16 13.77
CA ASN A 441 -29.16 -17.93 13.16
C ASN A 441 -28.69 -17.30 11.84
N LEU A 442 -29.62 -16.84 10.99
CA LEU A 442 -29.28 -16.08 9.77
C LEU A 442 -28.54 -14.78 10.10
N LYS A 443 -28.98 -14.03 11.12
CA LYS A 443 -28.30 -12.81 11.58
C LYS A 443 -26.88 -13.12 12.01
N LYS A 444 -26.68 -14.12 12.88
CA LYS A 444 -25.35 -14.55 13.32
C LYS A 444 -24.47 -14.98 12.15
N TYR A 445 -25.03 -15.75 11.22
CA TYR A 445 -24.34 -16.23 10.03
C TYR A 445 -23.88 -15.08 9.13
N HIS A 446 -24.76 -14.12 8.84
CA HIS A 446 -24.43 -12.97 8.00
C HIS A 446 -23.47 -11.98 8.69
N LEU A 447 -23.62 -11.73 9.99
CA LEU A 447 -22.66 -10.89 10.72
C LEU A 447 -21.27 -11.54 10.79
N ASN A 448 -21.16 -12.88 10.83
CA ASN A 448 -19.87 -13.55 10.71
C ASN A 448 -19.22 -13.32 9.34
N HIS A 449 -20.01 -13.21 8.26
CA HIS A 449 -19.49 -12.85 6.94
C HIS A 449 -18.84 -11.45 6.97
N HIS A 450 -19.52 -10.46 7.57
CA HIS A 450 -18.99 -9.09 7.70
C HIS A 450 -17.76 -8.96 8.60
N PHE A 451 -17.82 -9.52 9.81
CA PHE A 451 -16.86 -9.20 10.87
C PHE A 451 -15.79 -10.27 11.09
N ARG A 452 -15.90 -11.45 10.45
CA ARG A 452 -15.00 -12.58 10.72
C ARG A 452 -14.42 -13.22 9.46
N VAL A 453 -15.26 -13.55 8.47
CA VAL A 453 -14.84 -14.29 7.28
C VAL A 453 -15.65 -13.89 6.05
N GLN A 454 -15.23 -12.81 5.40
CA GLN A 454 -15.90 -12.29 4.19
C GLN A 454 -15.83 -13.23 2.98
N THR A 455 -14.87 -14.16 2.95
CA THR A 455 -14.71 -15.12 1.85
C THR A 455 -15.68 -16.30 1.91
N LYS A 456 -16.63 -16.30 2.85
CA LYS A 456 -17.61 -17.35 3.10
C LYS A 456 -18.95 -16.75 3.51
N GLY A 457 -20.04 -17.49 3.39
CA GLY A 457 -21.36 -17.05 3.83
C GLY A 457 -22.01 -16.04 2.90
N PHE A 458 -22.12 -16.39 1.61
CA PHE A 458 -22.63 -15.49 0.57
C PHE A 458 -24.17 -15.50 0.48
N GLY A 459 -24.83 -16.52 1.00
CA GLY A 459 -26.28 -16.50 1.18
C GLY A 459 -26.69 -15.45 2.23
N ILE A 460 -27.82 -14.79 2.00
CA ILE A 460 -28.45 -13.84 2.91
C ILE A 460 -29.83 -14.37 3.32
N THR A 461 -30.63 -14.80 2.34
CA THR A 461 -31.97 -15.39 2.59
C THR A 461 -31.88 -16.80 3.15
N SER A 462 -30.86 -17.56 2.77
CA SER A 462 -30.60 -18.90 3.29
C SER A 462 -29.13 -19.32 3.12
N SER A 463 -28.68 -20.31 3.89
CA SER A 463 -27.35 -20.90 3.72
C SER A 463 -27.31 -22.05 2.71
N LEU A 464 -28.34 -22.22 1.87
CA LEU A 464 -28.50 -23.40 1.01
C LEU A 464 -27.32 -23.53 0.03
N TRP A 465 -27.07 -22.48 -0.75
CA TRP A 465 -26.04 -22.49 -1.78
C TRP A 465 -24.62 -22.52 -1.20
N ASP A 466 -24.41 -21.96 -0.01
CA ASP A 466 -23.13 -22.12 0.70
C ASP A 466 -22.84 -23.56 1.13
N LYS A 467 -23.87 -24.35 1.43
CA LYS A 467 -23.71 -25.79 1.68
C LYS A 467 -23.42 -26.53 0.37
N VAL A 468 -24.16 -26.23 -0.70
CA VAL A 468 -23.98 -26.86 -2.02
C VAL A 468 -22.59 -26.59 -2.60
N PHE A 469 -22.10 -25.35 -2.50
CA PHE A 469 -20.83 -24.93 -3.11
C PHE A 469 -19.66 -24.84 -2.11
N GLY A 470 -19.83 -25.34 -0.88
CA GLY A 470 -18.75 -25.46 0.09
C GLY A 470 -18.22 -24.14 0.67
N THR A 471 -19.03 -23.09 0.71
CA THR A 471 -18.68 -21.76 1.23
C THR A 471 -19.30 -21.45 2.59
N LEU A 472 -19.76 -22.47 3.33
CA LEU A 472 -20.30 -22.29 4.68
C LEU A 472 -19.20 -21.84 5.68
N PRO A 473 -19.40 -20.78 6.48
CA PRO A 473 -18.47 -20.36 7.53
C PRO A 473 -18.28 -21.44 8.60
N PRO A 474 -17.04 -21.68 9.08
CA PRO A 474 -16.78 -22.68 10.11
C PRO A 474 -17.41 -22.29 11.45
N SER A 475 -17.83 -23.25 12.26
CA SER A 475 -18.47 -23.00 13.56
C SER A 475 -17.50 -22.55 14.67
N LYS A 476 -16.18 -22.76 14.51
CA LYS A 476 -15.12 -22.39 15.46
C LYS A 476 -14.14 -21.38 14.84
N PRO A 477 -13.48 -20.52 15.63
CA PRO A 477 -12.36 -19.72 15.13
C PRO A 477 -11.29 -20.70 14.66
N ALA A 478 -10.89 -20.61 13.39
CA ALA A 478 -9.70 -21.30 12.94
C ALA A 478 -8.51 -20.73 13.74
N GLU A 479 -7.76 -21.60 14.40
CA GLU A 479 -6.47 -21.23 14.98
C GLU A 479 -5.64 -20.55 13.89
N LYS A 480 -5.17 -19.33 14.16
CA LYS A 480 -4.19 -18.67 13.30
C LYS A 480 -2.98 -19.61 13.21
N SER A 481 -2.69 -20.15 12.04
CA SER A 481 -1.41 -20.83 11.80
C SER A 481 -0.31 -19.80 12.05
N ARG A 482 0.58 -20.12 13.00
CA ARG A 482 1.78 -19.33 13.32
C ARG A 482 2.74 -19.26 12.15
#